data_AF-A0A6C0JDI6-F1
#
_entry.id   AF-A0A6C0JDI6-F1
#
_cell.length_a   1.000
_cell.length_b   1.000
_cell.length_c   1.000
_cell.angle_alpha   90.00
_cell.angle_beta   90.00
_cell.angle_gamma   90.00
#
_symmetry.space_group_name_H-M   'P 1'
#
loop_
_entity.id
_entity.type
_entity.pdbx_description
1 polymer ?
#
loop_
_entity_poly.entity_id
_entity_poly.type
_entity_poly.pdbx_seq_one_letter_code
_entity_poly.pdbx_strand_id
1 'polypeptide(L)'
;MMNWSLVILLIVIVLLLTVKREPFTEVFGFSGHSRPTGRVRFDDSKPDLTSYRQAEADVDNDMMQEFVLQTNKEISKRTDLCTYIIETVAVKKYVAPTTNAEGALVSSGKNDVYEAIFMTVKNNGFAFGFTVVAYFEVTNGGAITLKSLRTQPLDVESESDISPFKGDPSGKEFVNYELVKEKAVPTLGELEMAKNKLQ
;
A
#
# COMPACT_ATOMS: atom_id res chain seq x y z
N MET A 1 -52.03 -26.29 -15.78
CA MET A 1 -51.33 -25.18 -16.45
C MET A 1 -50.24 -24.69 -15.52
N MET A 2 -48.99 -24.61 -15.98
CA MET A 2 -47.89 -24.08 -15.16
C MET A 2 -48.19 -22.61 -14.85
N ASN A 3 -48.16 -22.20 -13.59
CA ASN A 3 -48.31 -20.80 -13.20
C ASN A 3 -47.08 -20.01 -13.64
N TRP A 4 -47.07 -19.57 -14.89
CA TRP A 4 -45.98 -18.80 -15.50
C TRP A 4 -45.65 -17.54 -14.70
N SER A 5 -46.62 -16.97 -13.99
CA SER A 5 -46.42 -15.87 -13.04
C SER A 5 -45.44 -16.20 -11.91
N LEU A 6 -45.52 -17.41 -11.34
CA LEU A 6 -44.59 -17.86 -10.30
C LEU A 6 -43.18 -18.05 -10.85
N VAL A 7 -43.06 -18.61 -12.06
CA VAL A 7 -41.76 -18.82 -12.72
C VAL A 7 -41.08 -17.48 -13.02
N ILE A 8 -41.83 -16.51 -13.56
CA ILE A 8 -41.32 -15.17 -13.84
C ILE A 8 -40.88 -14.47 -12.56
N LEU A 9 -41.67 -14.53 -11.49
CA LEU A 9 -41.31 -13.95 -10.19
C LEU A 9 -40.01 -14.55 -9.64
N LEU A 10 -39.85 -15.87 -9.74
CA LEU A 10 -38.67 -16.59 -9.25
C LEU A 10 -37.42 -16.20 -10.05
N ILE A 11 -37.54 -16.05 -11.37
CA ILE A 11 -36.46 -15.56 -12.24
C ILE A 11 -36.06 -14.13 -11.85
N VAL A 12 -37.02 -13.25 -11.59
CA VAL A 12 -36.75 -11.87 -11.15
C VAL A 12 -36.02 -11.85 -9.81
N ILE A 13 -36.43 -12.69 -8.84
CA ILE A 13 -35.76 -12.80 -7.54
C ILE A 13 -34.32 -13.30 -7.71
N VAL A 14 -34.11 -14.34 -8.53
CA VAL A 14 -32.77 -14.87 -8.80
C VAL A 14 -31.90 -13.81 -9.49
N LEU A 15 -32.43 -13.06 -10.45
CA LEU A 15 -31.71 -11.94 -11.07
C LEU A 15 -31.36 -10.85 -10.06
N LEU A 16 -32.27 -10.46 -9.17
CA LEU A 16 -32.00 -9.47 -8.13
C LEU A 16 -30.94 -9.94 -7.11
N LEU A 17 -30.90 -11.23 -6.79
CA LEU A 17 -29.92 -11.81 -5.86
C LEU A 17 -28.56 -12.10 -6.52
N THR A 18 -28.53 -12.36 -7.83
CA THR A 18 -27.29 -12.66 -8.58
C THR A 18 -26.59 -11.41 -9.08
N VAL A 19 -27.31 -10.29 -9.25
CA VAL A 19 -26.70 -8.99 -9.45
C VAL A 19 -26.12 -8.55 -8.11
N LYS A 20 -24.89 -9.00 -7.83
CA LYS A 20 -23.99 -8.31 -6.91
C LYS A 20 -23.77 -6.92 -7.49
N ARG A 21 -24.64 -5.97 -7.16
CA ARG A 21 -24.31 -4.56 -7.30
C ARG A 21 -23.13 -4.32 -6.38
N GLU A 22 -21.95 -4.20 -6.95
CA GLU A 22 -20.85 -3.54 -6.26
C GLU A 22 -21.38 -2.17 -5.81
N PRO A 23 -21.18 -1.76 -4.55
CA PRO A 23 -21.74 -0.51 -4.01
C PRO A 23 -21.03 0.73 -4.59
N PHE A 24 -20.56 0.70 -5.84
CA PHE A 24 -20.02 1.84 -6.55
C PHE A 24 -21.16 2.69 -7.12
N THR A 25 -21.99 3.22 -6.23
CA THR A 25 -22.47 4.58 -6.40
C THR A 25 -21.56 5.43 -5.56
N GLU A 26 -20.51 5.99 -6.16
CA GLU A 26 -19.73 7.05 -5.52
C GLU A 26 -20.68 8.22 -5.27
N VAL A 27 -21.29 8.25 -4.08
CA VAL A 27 -22.09 9.38 -3.64
C VAL A 27 -21.10 10.48 -3.26
N PHE A 28 -20.53 11.13 -4.28
CA PHE A 28 -19.55 12.20 -4.16
C PHE A 28 -20.04 13.35 -3.25
N GLY A 29 -21.36 13.47 -3.04
CA GLY A 29 -22.00 14.45 -2.15
C GLY A 29 -21.97 14.14 -0.64
N PHE A 30 -21.56 12.94 -0.22
CA PHE A 30 -21.34 12.61 1.21
C PHE A 30 -19.86 12.43 1.56
N SER A 31 -18.95 12.90 0.69
CA SER A 31 -17.54 13.01 1.04
C SER A 31 -17.39 13.91 2.29
N GLY A 32 -17.11 13.27 3.44
CA GLY A 32 -16.97 13.96 4.73
C GLY A 32 -17.97 13.57 5.84
N HIS A 33 -18.98 12.72 5.59
CA HIS A 33 -19.86 12.25 6.68
C HIS A 33 -19.14 11.30 7.65
N SER A 34 -18.21 10.49 7.14
CA SER A 34 -17.26 9.73 7.95
C SER A 34 -15.92 10.45 7.98
N ARG A 35 -15.30 10.52 9.16
CA ARG A 35 -13.93 11.04 9.26
C ARG A 35 -13.03 10.17 8.38
N PRO A 36 -12.21 10.75 7.48
CA PRO A 36 -11.23 9.97 6.76
C PRO A 36 -10.38 9.23 7.79
N THR A 37 -10.28 7.91 7.65
CA THR A 37 -9.29 7.15 8.40
C THR A 37 -7.95 7.78 8.07
N GLY A 38 -7.24 8.27 9.08
CA GLY A 38 -5.91 8.86 8.91
C GLY A 38 -4.95 7.87 8.23
N ARG A 39 -3.71 8.28 7.99
CA ARG A 39 -2.69 7.37 7.44
C ARG A 39 -2.68 6.08 8.26
N VAL A 40 -2.92 4.93 7.61
CA VAL A 40 -2.79 3.62 8.25
C VAL A 40 -1.34 3.49 8.66
N ARG A 41 -1.07 3.44 9.96
CA ARG A 41 0.28 3.38 10.52
C ARG A 41 0.33 2.33 11.60
N PHE A 42 1.27 1.40 11.45
CA PHE A 42 1.60 0.42 12.48
C PHE A 42 3.07 0.62 12.85
N ASP A 43 3.33 0.85 14.13
CA ASP A 43 4.65 1.19 14.66
C ASP A 43 5.12 0.18 15.71
N ASP A 44 4.69 -1.08 15.60
CA ASP A 44 5.14 -2.12 16.52
C ASP A 44 6.67 -2.21 16.50
N SER A 45 7.27 -2.47 17.67
CA SER A 45 8.72 -2.68 17.76
C SER A 45 9.16 -3.83 16.85
N LYS A 46 10.30 -3.67 16.17
CA LYS A 46 10.91 -4.80 15.46
C LYS A 46 11.29 -5.88 16.48
N PRO A 47 10.99 -7.16 16.24
CA PRO A 47 11.58 -8.23 17.02
C PRO A 47 13.11 -8.14 16.99
N ASP A 48 13.76 -8.50 18.09
CA ASP A 48 15.22 -8.57 18.14
C ASP A 48 15.72 -9.76 17.31
N LEU A 49 16.38 -9.45 16.18
CA LEU A 49 16.94 -10.43 15.25
C LEU A 49 18.47 -10.52 15.36
N THR A 50 19.10 -9.84 16.32
CA THR A 50 20.57 -9.81 16.45
C THR A 50 21.18 -11.19 16.65
N SER A 51 20.47 -12.07 17.38
CA SER A 51 20.87 -13.47 17.60
C SER A 51 20.41 -14.43 16.50
N TYR A 52 19.89 -13.93 15.38
CA TYR A 52 19.34 -14.77 14.31
C TYR A 52 20.18 -14.65 13.03
N ARG A 53 20.08 -15.70 12.19
CA ARG A 53 20.65 -15.71 10.84
C ARG A 53 19.54 -15.94 9.83
N GLN A 54 19.61 -15.21 8.72
CA GLN A 54 18.67 -15.40 7.63
C GLN A 54 18.93 -16.76 6.98
N ALA A 55 17.86 -17.54 6.82
CA ALA A 55 17.85 -18.81 6.12
C ALA A 55 16.89 -18.72 4.93
N GLU A 56 16.97 -19.72 4.05
CA GLU A 56 15.98 -19.86 2.98
C GLU A 56 14.60 -20.06 3.59
N ALA A 57 13.62 -19.31 3.07
CA ALA A 57 12.26 -19.38 3.55
C ALA A 57 11.56 -20.60 2.95
N ASP A 58 11.53 -21.69 3.71
CA ASP A 58 10.64 -22.81 3.44
C ASP A 58 9.26 -22.47 4.04
N VAL A 59 8.29 -22.25 3.17
CA VAL A 59 6.92 -21.88 3.53
C VAL A 59 5.95 -22.66 2.67
N ASP A 60 5.11 -23.47 3.31
CA ASP A 60 4.04 -24.19 2.63
C ASP A 60 2.79 -23.30 2.41
N ASN A 61 1.81 -23.83 1.68
CA ASN A 61 0.59 -23.09 1.36
C ASN A 61 -0.27 -22.79 2.60
N ASP A 62 -0.26 -23.67 3.60
CA ASP A 62 -1.08 -23.53 4.81
C ASP A 62 -0.48 -22.45 5.74
N MET A 63 0.84 -22.43 5.87
CA MET A 63 1.60 -21.39 6.57
C MET A 63 1.38 -20.02 5.92
N MET A 64 1.47 -19.93 4.59
CA MET A 64 1.19 -18.68 3.88
C MET A 64 -0.25 -18.21 4.09
N GLN A 65 -1.22 -19.13 4.05
CA GLN A 65 -2.62 -18.81 4.31
C GLN A 65 -2.79 -18.26 5.74
N GLU A 66 -2.17 -18.89 6.73
CA GLU A 66 -2.24 -18.43 8.12
C GLU A 66 -1.59 -17.05 8.30
N PHE A 67 -0.44 -16.79 7.66
CA PHE A 67 0.17 -15.45 7.65
C PHE A 67 -0.78 -14.39 7.10
N VAL A 68 -1.45 -14.68 5.98
CA VAL A 68 -2.41 -13.77 5.35
C VAL A 68 -3.63 -13.53 6.24
N LEU A 69 -4.20 -14.57 6.84
CA LEU A 69 -5.37 -14.48 7.70
C LEU A 69 -5.08 -13.72 9.00
N GLN A 70 -3.98 -14.05 9.68
CA GLN A 70 -3.58 -13.35 10.91
C GLN A 70 -3.27 -11.88 10.66
N THR A 71 -2.59 -11.56 9.55
CA THR A 71 -2.29 -10.18 9.18
C THR A 71 -3.58 -9.39 8.93
N ASN A 72 -4.49 -9.90 8.09
CA ASN A 72 -5.75 -9.21 7.80
C ASN A 72 -6.61 -9.05 9.06
N LYS A 73 -6.64 -10.06 9.93
CA LYS A 73 -7.37 -10.00 11.21
C LYS A 73 -6.82 -8.90 12.12
N GLU A 74 -5.51 -8.78 12.23
CA GLU A 74 -4.89 -7.75 13.08
C GLU A 74 -4.99 -6.34 12.47
N ILE A 75 -4.90 -6.19 11.15
CA ILE A 75 -5.19 -4.92 10.47
C ILE A 75 -6.64 -4.50 10.75
N SER A 76 -7.59 -5.38 10.45
CA SER A 76 -9.03 -5.13 10.64
C SER A 76 -9.34 -4.76 12.09
N LYS A 77 -8.77 -5.47 13.06
CA LYS A 77 -8.94 -5.19 14.49
C LYS A 77 -8.40 -3.83 14.93
N ARG A 78 -7.29 -3.36 14.35
CA ARG A 78 -6.64 -2.10 14.76
C ARG A 78 -7.20 -0.87 14.03
N THR A 79 -7.63 -1.03 12.79
CA THR A 79 -8.03 0.09 11.94
C THR A 79 -9.53 0.12 11.59
N ASP A 80 -10.27 -0.94 11.93
CA ASP A 80 -11.67 -1.16 11.51
C ASP A 80 -11.84 -1.11 9.98
N LEU A 81 -10.77 -1.44 9.25
CA LEU A 81 -10.77 -1.44 7.79
C LEU A 81 -11.00 -2.85 7.28
N CYS A 82 -11.92 -2.97 6.31
CA CYS A 82 -12.02 -4.17 5.49
C CYS A 82 -10.88 -4.17 4.46
N THR A 83 -9.88 -5.01 4.69
CA THR A 83 -8.69 -5.10 3.85
C THR A 83 -8.50 -6.51 3.30
N TYR A 84 -7.74 -6.60 2.21
CA TYR A 84 -7.28 -7.86 1.63
C TYR A 84 -5.83 -7.71 1.19
N ILE A 85 -5.08 -8.81 1.32
CA ILE A 85 -3.71 -8.89 0.83
C ILE A 85 -3.79 -9.29 -0.65
N ILE A 86 -3.16 -8.50 -1.51
CA ILE A 86 -3.14 -8.72 -2.96
C ILE A 86 -1.84 -9.35 -3.45
N GLU A 87 -0.77 -9.19 -2.68
CA GLU A 87 0.55 -9.63 -3.09
C GLU A 87 1.45 -9.85 -1.88
N THR A 88 2.25 -10.91 -1.97
CA THR A 88 3.38 -11.18 -1.08
C THR A 88 4.65 -10.67 -1.75
N VAL A 89 5.18 -9.54 -1.29
CA VAL A 89 6.37 -8.90 -1.86
C VAL A 89 7.63 -9.69 -1.50
N ALA A 90 7.72 -10.16 -0.26
CA ALA A 90 8.85 -10.98 0.20
C ALA A 90 8.48 -11.78 1.44
N VAL A 91 9.12 -12.93 1.60
CA VAL A 91 9.13 -13.69 2.86
C VAL A 91 10.58 -14.02 3.21
N LYS A 92 10.99 -13.70 4.42
CA LYS A 92 12.32 -14.02 4.95
C LYS A 92 12.18 -14.87 6.21
N LYS A 93 13.01 -15.90 6.31
CA LYS A 93 13.10 -16.75 7.50
C LYS A 93 14.36 -16.41 8.28
N TYR A 94 14.23 -16.34 9.60
CA TYR A 94 15.32 -16.11 10.54
C TYR A 94 15.35 -17.26 11.55
N VAL A 95 16.49 -17.94 11.62
CA VAL A 95 16.71 -19.07 12.54
C VAL A 95 17.82 -18.71 13.51
N ALA A 96 17.68 -19.08 14.78
CA ALA A 96 18.72 -18.90 15.78
C ALA A 96 19.83 -19.96 15.59
N PRO A 97 21.08 -19.56 15.29
CA PRO A 97 22.18 -20.49 15.16
C PRO A 97 22.67 -20.95 16.54
N THR A 98 22.71 -22.26 16.76
CA THR A 98 23.55 -22.88 17.80
C THR A 98 24.72 -23.56 17.13
N THR A 99 25.91 -23.30 17.64
CA THR A 99 27.10 -24.08 17.31
C THR A 99 27.11 -25.34 18.17
N ASN A 100 27.08 -26.52 17.54
CA ASN A 100 27.46 -27.75 18.22
C ASN A 100 28.99 -27.79 18.45
N ALA A 101 29.48 -28.71 19.28
CA ALA A 101 30.91 -28.86 19.59
C ALA A 101 31.80 -29.08 18.34
N GLU A 102 31.21 -29.54 17.23
CA GLU A 102 31.87 -29.76 15.93
C GLU A 102 31.75 -28.58 14.95
N GLY A 103 31.22 -27.42 15.37
CA GLY A 103 31.12 -26.21 14.53
C GLY A 103 30.01 -26.23 13.49
N ALA A 104 29.15 -27.25 13.47
CA ALA A 104 27.97 -27.31 12.63
C ALA A 104 26.83 -26.43 13.19
N LEU A 105 26.16 -25.69 12.30
CA LEU A 105 24.97 -24.88 12.57
C LEU A 105 23.78 -25.80 12.86
N VAL A 106 23.28 -25.79 14.10
CA VAL A 106 22.08 -26.52 14.53
C VAL A 106 21.08 -25.52 15.11
N SER A 107 19.78 -25.79 15.01
CA SER A 107 18.71 -24.92 15.53
C SER A 107 18.70 -24.90 17.07
N SER A 108 18.74 -23.72 17.69
CA SER A 108 18.93 -23.53 19.14
C SER A 108 17.73 -23.85 20.03
N GLY A 109 16.70 -24.50 19.50
CA GLY A 109 15.43 -24.69 20.20
C GLY A 109 14.65 -23.38 20.44
N LYS A 110 15.12 -22.25 19.90
CA LYS A 110 14.33 -21.02 19.77
C LYS A 110 13.40 -21.16 18.56
N ASN A 111 12.23 -20.53 18.67
CA ASN A 111 11.25 -20.50 17.58
C ASN A 111 11.80 -19.72 16.38
N ASP A 112 11.42 -20.17 15.19
CA ASP A 112 11.76 -19.52 13.93
C ASP A 112 10.96 -18.22 13.79
N VAL A 113 11.60 -17.19 13.25
CA VAL A 113 10.93 -15.90 12.99
C VAL A 113 10.80 -15.69 11.49
N TYR A 114 9.60 -15.38 11.03
CA TYR A 114 9.31 -15.08 9.63
C TYR A 114 8.95 -13.61 9.49
N GLU A 115 9.52 -12.94 8.50
CA GLU A 115 9.17 -11.58 8.08
C GLU A 115 8.48 -11.68 6.74
N ALA A 116 7.18 -11.38 6.69
CA ALA A 116 6.41 -11.32 5.46
C ALA A 116 6.06 -9.86 5.14
N ILE A 117 6.34 -9.46 3.90
CA ILE A 117 6.01 -8.13 3.38
C ILE A 117 4.82 -8.30 2.44
N PHE A 118 3.71 -7.65 2.77
CA PHE A 118 2.47 -7.75 2.02
C PHE A 118 2.03 -6.38 1.48
N MET A 119 1.49 -6.40 0.27
CA MET A 119 0.69 -5.30 -0.26
C MET A 119 -0.77 -5.54 0.14
N THR A 120 -1.35 -4.56 0.84
CA THR A 120 -2.72 -4.63 1.36
C THR A 120 -3.56 -3.54 0.73
N VAL A 121 -4.79 -3.85 0.35
CA VAL A 121 -5.74 -2.89 -0.23
C VAL A 121 -7.01 -2.85 0.61
N LYS A 122 -7.57 -1.66 0.79
CA LYS A 122 -8.89 -1.45 1.40
C LYS A 122 -10.00 -1.71 0.38
N ASN A 123 -10.99 -2.53 0.76
CA ASN A 123 -12.07 -3.01 -0.14
C ASN A 123 -13.38 -2.20 -0.05
N ASN A 124 -13.42 -1.07 0.66
CA ASN A 124 -14.66 -0.31 0.83
C ASN A 124 -14.42 1.20 0.76
N GLY A 125 -15.35 1.94 0.14
CA GLY A 125 -15.24 3.37 -0.10
C GLY A 125 -14.03 3.72 -0.98
N PHE A 126 -13.35 4.83 -0.66
CA PHE A 126 -12.12 5.20 -1.36
C PHE A 126 -11.03 4.12 -1.19
N ALA A 127 -10.63 3.52 -2.31
CA ALA A 127 -9.64 2.45 -2.36
C ALA A 127 -8.23 3.04 -2.26
N PHE A 128 -7.41 2.47 -1.40
CA PHE A 128 -5.99 2.77 -1.32
C PHE A 128 -5.22 1.51 -0.92
N GLY A 129 -3.98 1.43 -1.39
CA GLY A 129 -3.04 0.37 -1.05
C GLY A 129 -1.99 0.86 -0.06
N PHE A 130 -1.51 -0.04 0.80
CA PHE A 130 -0.39 0.21 1.70
C PHE A 130 0.39 -1.09 1.93
N THR A 131 1.69 -0.95 2.22
CA THR A 131 2.57 -2.08 2.50
C THR A 131 2.68 -2.31 4.00
N VAL A 132 2.55 -3.57 4.41
CA VAL A 132 2.78 -4.01 5.79
C VAL A 132 3.92 -5.02 5.85
N VAL A 133 4.69 -4.94 6.93
CA VAL A 133 5.71 -5.90 7.33
C VAL A 133 5.18 -6.60 8.57
N ALA A 134 4.88 -7.88 8.43
CA ALA A 134 4.37 -8.73 9.49
C ALA A 134 5.49 -9.68 9.95
N TYR A 135 5.72 -9.73 11.26
CA TYR A 135 6.64 -10.67 11.88
C TYR A 135 5.87 -11.77 12.59
N PHE A 136 6.15 -13.02 12.23
CA PHE A 136 5.56 -14.20 12.83
C PHE A 136 6.61 -14.99 13.60
N GLU A 137 6.22 -15.52 14.74
CA GLU A 137 6.96 -16.56 15.45
C GLU A 137 6.29 -17.90 15.15
N VAL A 138 7.09 -18.86 14.68
CA VAL A 138 6.64 -20.24 14.40
C VAL A 138 7.31 -21.17 15.40
N THR A 139 6.50 -21.77 16.26
CA THR A 139 6.99 -22.72 17.26
C THR A 139 7.29 -24.08 16.62
N ASN A 140 8.14 -24.89 17.27
CA ASN A 140 8.44 -26.26 16.81
C ASN A 140 7.20 -27.17 16.69
N GLY A 141 6.09 -26.81 17.34
CA GLY A 141 4.80 -27.49 17.20
C GLY A 141 3.91 -26.98 16.05
N GLY A 142 4.43 -26.10 15.20
CA GLY A 142 3.70 -25.54 14.05
C GLY A 142 2.75 -24.39 14.38
N ALA A 143 2.64 -23.98 15.66
CA ALA A 143 1.79 -22.84 16.01
C ALA A 143 2.43 -21.53 15.53
N ILE A 144 1.68 -20.78 14.74
CA ILE A 144 2.07 -19.49 14.15
C ILE A 144 1.45 -18.37 14.97
N THR A 145 2.26 -17.40 15.41
CA THR A 145 1.78 -16.22 16.15
C THR A 145 2.35 -14.94 15.56
N LEU A 146 1.49 -14.00 15.16
CA LEU A 146 1.91 -12.64 14.80
C LEU A 146 2.49 -11.91 16.03
N LYS A 147 3.71 -11.40 15.91
CA LYS A 147 4.44 -10.68 16.97
C LYS A 147 4.47 -9.18 16.78
N SER A 148 4.60 -8.74 15.54
CA SER A 148 4.78 -7.33 15.22
C SER A 148 4.20 -7.07 13.84
N LEU A 149 3.45 -5.99 13.74
CA LEU A 149 2.90 -5.48 12.49
C LEU A 149 3.39 -4.06 12.30
N ARG A 150 3.97 -3.78 11.14
CA ARG A 150 4.54 -2.47 10.83
C ARG A 150 4.11 -2.03 9.46
N THR A 151 3.73 -0.78 9.29
CA THR A 151 3.75 -0.16 7.96
C THR A 151 5.21 0.19 7.63
N GLN A 152 5.61 0.18 6.35
CA GLN A 152 6.98 0.44 5.85
C GLN A 152 7.85 1.34 6.77
N PRO A 153 9.16 1.05 6.94
CA PRO A 153 10.02 1.84 7.80
C PRO A 153 10.13 3.29 7.30
N LEU A 154 9.74 4.22 8.17
CA LEU A 154 9.98 5.66 8.07
C LEU A 154 11.43 6.01 8.48
N ASP A 155 12.45 5.40 7.88
CA ASP A 155 13.76 6.10 7.86
C ASP A 155 13.70 7.36 6.97
N VAL A 156 12.56 7.55 6.29
CA VAL A 156 12.06 8.86 5.90
C VAL A 156 10.90 9.16 6.85
N GLU A 157 11.19 9.72 8.04
CA GLU A 157 10.19 10.58 8.67
C GLU A 157 9.78 11.56 7.58
N SER A 158 8.54 11.46 7.09
CA SER A 158 7.98 12.57 6.32
C SER A 158 8.08 13.74 7.28
N GLU A 159 8.99 14.68 7.01
CA GLU A 159 9.22 15.79 7.92
C GLU A 159 7.86 16.34 8.32
N SER A 160 7.62 16.38 9.64
CA SER A 160 6.41 16.97 10.19
C SER A 160 6.22 18.41 9.72
N ASP A 161 7.27 19.00 9.15
CA ASP A 161 7.25 20.24 8.42
C ASP A 161 6.83 20.05 6.95
N ILE A 162 5.51 20.09 6.73
CA ILE A 162 4.88 20.33 5.42
C ILE A 162 5.12 21.77 4.89
N SER A 163 6.13 22.49 5.38
CA SER A 163 6.51 23.84 4.90
C SER A 163 6.64 23.95 3.38
N PRO A 164 7.12 22.94 2.60
CA PRO A 164 7.18 23.05 1.15
C PRO A 164 5.80 23.08 0.47
N PHE A 165 4.76 22.56 1.14
CA PHE A 165 3.37 22.55 0.67
C PHE A 165 2.49 23.60 1.35
N LYS A 166 3.04 24.35 2.31
CA LYS A 166 2.44 25.53 2.93
C LYS A 166 2.97 26.84 2.34
N GLY A 167 3.96 26.78 1.45
CA GLY A 167 4.28 27.92 0.60
C GLY A 167 3.07 28.19 -0.28
N ASP A 168 2.58 29.43 -0.28
CA ASP A 168 1.70 29.94 -1.34
C ASP A 168 2.17 29.35 -2.67
N PRO A 169 1.27 28.81 -3.52
CA PRO A 169 1.68 28.17 -4.76
C PRO A 169 2.60 29.15 -5.45
N SER A 170 3.89 28.84 -5.54
CA SER A 170 4.83 29.77 -6.15
C SER A 170 4.38 29.84 -7.60
N GLY A 171 3.56 30.85 -7.89
CA GLY A 171 3.12 31.14 -9.23
C GLY A 171 4.41 31.20 -10.00
N LYS A 172 4.56 30.31 -10.99
CA LYS A 172 5.69 30.38 -11.92
C LYS A 172 5.81 31.84 -12.29
N GLU A 173 6.91 32.46 -11.91
CA GLU A 173 7.10 33.89 -12.09
C GLU A 173 7.07 34.12 -13.60
N PHE A 174 5.92 34.56 -14.11
CA PHE A 174 5.75 34.77 -15.54
C PHE A 174 6.63 35.96 -15.89
N VAL A 175 7.61 35.73 -16.76
CA VAL A 175 8.45 36.80 -17.29
C VAL A 175 7.53 37.86 -17.88
N ASN A 176 7.70 39.14 -17.46
CA ASN A 176 6.83 40.23 -17.90
C ASN A 176 6.73 40.23 -19.43
N TYR A 177 5.49 40.17 -19.94
CA TYR A 177 5.18 40.13 -21.37
C TYR A 177 5.84 41.28 -22.15
N GLU A 178 6.03 42.44 -21.52
CA GLU A 178 6.70 43.60 -22.11
C GLU A 178 8.16 43.30 -22.49
N LEU A 179 8.89 42.57 -21.63
CA LEU A 179 10.29 42.17 -21.90
C LEU A 179 10.40 41.20 -23.08
N VAL A 180 9.41 40.30 -23.22
CA VAL A 180 9.34 39.37 -24.36
C VAL A 180 8.99 40.13 -25.64
N LYS A 181 8.06 41.08 -25.55
CA LYS A 181 7.61 41.89 -26.69
C LYS A 181 8.71 42.79 -27.23
N GLU A 182 9.49 43.46 -26.38
CA GLU A 182 10.61 44.31 -26.82
C GLU A 182 11.67 43.52 -27.59
N LYS A 183 11.97 42.28 -27.17
CA LYS A 183 12.93 41.43 -27.88
C LYS A 183 12.37 40.76 -29.13
N ALA A 184 11.06 40.49 -29.17
CA ALA A 184 10.45 39.72 -30.26
C ALA A 184 9.95 40.60 -31.41
N VAL A 185 9.71 41.90 -31.19
CA VAL A 185 9.27 42.81 -32.26
C VAL A 185 10.51 43.37 -32.97
N PRO A 186 10.73 43.02 -34.26
CA PRO A 186 11.87 43.51 -34.99
C PRO A 186 11.81 45.03 -35.17
N THR A 187 12.97 45.66 -35.07
CA THR A 187 13.09 47.11 -35.26
C THR A 187 13.01 47.50 -36.74
N LEU A 188 12.63 48.74 -37.04
CA LEU A 188 12.59 49.24 -38.43
C LEU A 188 13.93 49.06 -39.16
N GLY A 189 15.06 49.20 -38.45
CA GLY A 189 16.39 48.98 -39.01
C GLY A 189 16.65 47.52 -39.40
N GLU A 190 16.13 46.55 -38.63
CA GLU A 190 16.22 45.12 -38.99
C GLU A 190 15.34 44.78 -40.20
N LEU A 191 14.16 45.41 -40.30
CA LEU A 191 13.28 45.25 -41.46
C LEU A 191 13.88 45.87 -42.74
N GLU A 192 14.55 47.02 -42.64
CA GLU A 192 15.24 47.64 -43.77
C GLU A 192 16.47 46.85 -44.21
N MET A 193 17.25 46.29 -43.27
CA MET A 193 18.33 45.37 -43.59
C MET A 193 17.84 44.09 -44.26
N ALA A 194 16.69 43.54 -43.83
CA ALA A 194 16.08 42.39 -44.48
C ALA A 194 15.58 42.74 -45.90
N LYS A 195 15.01 43.93 -46.10
CA LYS A 195 14.57 44.42 -47.42
C LYS A 195 15.73 44.57 -48.39
N ASN A 196 16.87 45.11 -47.95
CA ASN A 196 18.06 45.27 -48.79
C ASN A 196 18.73 43.95 -49.18
N LYS A 197 18.43 42.85 -48.47
CA LYS A 197 18.89 41.49 -48.82
C LYS A 197 17.92 40.75 -49.76
N LEU A 198 16.74 41.31 -50.02
CA LEU A 198 15.71 40.74 -50.90
C LEU A 198 15.68 41.41 -52.29
N GLN A 199 16.47 42.46 -52.53
CA GLN A 199 16.75 43.03 -53.85
C GLN A 199 18.09 42.53 -54.37
#